data_AF-A0A3C0KR88-F1
#
_entry.id   AF-A0A3C0KR88-F1
#
_cell.length_a   1.000
_cell.length_b   1.000
_cell.length_c   1.000
_cell.angle_alpha   90.00
_cell.angle_beta   90.00
_cell.angle_gamma   90.00
#
_symmetry.space_group_name_H-M   'P 1'
#
loop_
_entity.id
_entity.type
_entity.pdbx_description
1 polymer ?
#
loop_
_entity_poly.entity_id
_entity_poly.type
_entity_poly.pdbx_seq_one_letter_code
_entity_poly.pdbx_strand_id
1 'polypeptide(L)'
;MKKKITLLLMVIFLLVVTSAYAQDSREAAKIQHLIASVETLKGAKFIRNGSEYDARLAADHLRLKFKNAGKRVRTAEDFIKYCGSKSSITGKAYLIRLTDGTTVKAELFFRKKLLTFAKDNP
;
A
#
# COMPACT_ATOMS: atom_id res chain seq x y z
N MET A 1 21.17 43.04 -3.02
CA MET A 1 19.94 42.43 -2.44
C MET A 1 19.30 41.39 -3.36
N LYS A 2 19.04 41.70 -4.64
CA LYS A 2 18.42 40.76 -5.60
C LYS A 2 19.11 39.37 -5.70
N LYS A 3 20.44 39.31 -5.81
CA LYS A 3 21.20 38.03 -5.83
C LYS A 3 21.07 37.18 -4.55
N LYS A 4 20.96 37.82 -3.37
CA LYS A 4 20.74 37.12 -2.09
C LYS A 4 19.31 36.57 -1.99
N ILE A 5 18.33 37.30 -2.52
CA ILE A 5 16.94 36.86 -2.62
C ILE A 5 16.80 35.71 -3.63
N THR A 6 17.47 35.79 -4.79
CA THR A 6 17.51 34.69 -5.78
C THR A 6 18.17 33.44 -5.22
N LEU A 7 19.29 33.57 -4.50
CA LEU A 7 19.95 32.44 -3.85
C LEU A 7 19.07 31.81 -2.76
N LEU A 8 18.39 32.62 -1.96
CA LEU A 8 17.46 32.16 -0.92
C LEU A 8 16.25 31.41 -1.53
N LEU A 9 15.67 31.93 -2.62
CA LEU A 9 14.56 31.27 -3.32
C LEU A 9 14.98 29.93 -3.96
N MET A 10 16.21 29.84 -4.47
CA MET A 10 16.77 28.60 -5.02
C MET A 10 17.01 27.54 -3.94
N VAL A 11 17.47 27.95 -2.74
CA VAL A 11 17.62 27.05 -1.58
C VAL A 11 16.27 26.55 -1.08
N ILE A 12 15.25 27.42 -1.01
CA ILE A 12 13.89 27.03 -0.62
C ILE A 12 13.29 26.04 -1.64
N PHE A 13 13.46 26.28 -2.94
CA PHE A 13 12.98 25.35 -3.98
C PHE A 13 13.64 23.96 -3.86
N LEU A 14 14.94 23.91 -3.59
CA LEU A 14 15.66 22.64 -3.42
C LEU A 14 15.13 21.82 -2.23
N LEU A 15 14.84 22.47 -1.10
CA LEU A 15 14.31 21.82 0.12
C LEU A 15 12.89 21.25 -0.05
N VAL A 16 12.05 21.90 -0.86
CA VAL A 16 10.68 21.43 -1.13
C VAL A 16 10.70 20.16 -1.99
N VAL A 17 11.57 20.13 -3.01
CA VAL A 17 11.67 18.98 -3.92
C VAL A 17 12.16 17.73 -3.18
N THR A 18 13.17 17.85 -2.32
CA THR A 18 13.70 16.69 -1.55
C THR A 18 12.66 16.09 -0.60
N SER A 19 11.83 16.94 0.03
CA SER A 19 10.80 16.51 0.97
C SER A 19 9.69 15.70 0.28
N ALA A 20 9.30 16.11 -0.93
CA ALA A 20 8.29 15.39 -1.71
C ALA A 20 8.77 13.99 -2.14
N TYR A 21 10.00 13.89 -2.65
CA TYR A 21 10.58 12.59 -3.04
C TYR A 21 10.74 11.64 -1.84
N ALA A 22 11.12 12.15 -0.68
CA ALA A 22 11.22 11.36 0.55
C ALA A 22 9.85 10.81 1.01
N GLN A 23 8.78 11.58 0.83
CA GLN A 23 7.43 11.12 1.14
C GLN A 23 6.97 10.03 0.15
N ASP A 24 7.17 10.24 -1.15
CA ASP A 24 6.78 9.27 -2.18
C ASP A 24 7.52 7.92 -1.99
N SER A 25 8.81 7.96 -1.65
CA SER A 25 9.58 6.74 -1.36
C SER A 25 9.08 6.03 -0.09
N ARG A 26 8.72 6.77 0.96
CA ARG A 26 8.14 6.21 2.20
C ARG A 26 6.79 5.55 1.94
N GLU A 27 5.92 6.16 1.14
CA GLU A 27 4.64 5.56 0.75
C GLU A 27 4.83 4.32 -0.12
N ALA A 28 5.77 4.33 -1.06
CA ALA A 28 6.12 3.16 -1.85
C ALA A 28 6.59 1.99 -0.98
N ALA A 29 7.46 2.26 0.01
CA ALA A 29 7.93 1.25 0.96
C ALA A 29 6.78 0.64 1.79
N LYS A 30 5.85 1.48 2.27
CA LYS A 30 4.65 1.01 2.97
C LYS A 30 3.81 0.08 2.09
N ILE A 31 3.54 0.46 0.84
CA ILE A 31 2.75 -0.37 -0.09
C ILE A 31 3.43 -1.71 -0.37
N GLN A 32 4.74 -1.72 -0.59
CA GLN A 32 5.50 -2.96 -0.78
C GLN A 32 5.43 -3.85 0.47
N HIS A 33 5.56 -3.28 1.67
CA HIS A 33 5.38 -4.02 2.91
C HIS A 33 3.99 -4.65 3.00
N LEU A 34 2.93 -3.94 2.64
CA LEU A 34 1.56 -4.48 2.64
C LEU A 34 1.43 -5.67 1.68
N ILE A 35 1.93 -5.56 0.45
CA ILE A 35 1.89 -6.65 -0.53
C ILE A 35 2.68 -7.87 -0.03
N ALA A 36 3.91 -7.64 0.44
CA ALA A 36 4.77 -8.70 0.98
C ALA A 36 4.14 -9.38 2.21
N SER A 37 3.39 -8.63 3.02
CA SER A 37 2.70 -9.19 4.19
C SER A 37 1.62 -10.20 3.82
N VAL A 38 1.05 -10.14 2.61
CA VAL A 38 0.14 -11.17 2.08
C VAL A 38 0.92 -12.33 1.49
N GLU A 39 1.93 -12.06 0.66
CA GLU A 39 2.76 -13.07 -0.01
C GLU A 39 3.39 -14.07 0.98
N THR A 40 3.77 -13.56 2.16
CA THR A 40 4.42 -14.34 3.22
C THR A 40 3.45 -15.10 4.13
N LEU A 41 2.13 -14.97 3.95
CA LEU A 41 1.14 -15.74 4.70
C LEU A 41 1.10 -17.19 4.22
N LYS A 42 1.94 -18.04 4.80
CA LYS A 42 1.96 -19.48 4.51
C LYS A 42 0.62 -20.12 4.85
N GLY A 43 0.07 -20.88 3.91
CA GLY A 43 -1.16 -21.65 4.08
C GLY A 43 -2.48 -20.85 4.11
N ALA A 44 -2.41 -19.51 4.10
CA ALA A 44 -3.62 -18.68 4.05
C ALA A 44 -4.27 -18.72 2.66
N LYS A 45 -5.59 -18.46 2.62
CA LYS A 45 -6.37 -18.30 1.40
C LYS A 45 -6.89 -16.88 1.29
N PHE A 46 -6.60 -16.23 0.17
CA PHE A 46 -7.16 -14.93 -0.17
C PHE A 46 -8.45 -15.14 -0.96
N ILE A 47 -9.56 -14.63 -0.45
CA ILE A 47 -10.89 -14.83 -1.04
C ILE A 47 -11.30 -13.55 -1.77
N ARG A 48 -11.49 -13.67 -3.08
CA ARG A 48 -11.89 -12.59 -3.97
C ARG A 48 -13.09 -13.05 -4.80
N ASN A 49 -14.19 -12.31 -4.71
CA ASN A 49 -15.44 -12.61 -5.43
C ASN A 49 -15.99 -14.03 -5.17
N GLY A 50 -15.69 -14.61 -4.01
CA GLY A 50 -16.10 -15.98 -3.65
C GLY A 50 -15.11 -17.07 -4.07
N SER A 51 -14.08 -16.75 -4.86
CA SER A 51 -13.02 -17.69 -5.22
C SER A 51 -11.81 -17.54 -4.30
N GLU A 52 -11.15 -18.66 -4.02
CA GLU A 52 -9.96 -18.72 -3.18
C GLU A 52 -8.68 -18.73 -4.02
N TYR A 53 -7.69 -18.01 -3.56
CA TYR A 53 -6.36 -17.91 -4.16
C TYR A 53 -5.30 -18.12 -3.08
N ASP A 54 -4.17 -18.70 -3.44
CA ASP A 54 -3.03 -18.73 -2.52
C ASP A 54 -2.42 -17.33 -2.32
N ALA A 55 -1.55 -17.22 -1.33
CA ALA A 55 -0.87 -16.00 -0.95
C ALA A 55 -0.07 -15.35 -2.09
N ARG A 56 0.57 -16.15 -2.95
CA ARG A 56 1.42 -15.64 -4.04
C ARG A 56 0.57 -15.04 -5.16
N LEU A 57 -0.46 -15.77 -5.61
CA LEU A 57 -1.42 -15.27 -6.59
C LEU A 57 -2.17 -14.03 -6.10
N ALA A 58 -2.48 -13.97 -4.80
CA ALA A 58 -3.05 -12.79 -4.19
C ALA A 58 -2.11 -11.58 -4.25
N ALA A 59 -0.84 -11.76 -3.89
CA ALA A 59 0.17 -10.71 -3.97
C ALA A 59 0.38 -10.22 -5.41
N ASP A 60 0.45 -11.13 -6.38
CA ASP A 60 0.56 -10.78 -7.80
C ASP A 60 -0.66 -10.00 -8.30
N HIS A 61 -1.87 -10.38 -7.87
CA HIS A 61 -3.08 -9.63 -8.15
C HIS A 61 -3.02 -8.20 -7.59
N LEU A 62 -2.54 -8.03 -6.35
CA LEU A 62 -2.39 -6.73 -5.71
C LEU A 62 -1.35 -5.86 -6.42
N ARG A 63 -0.21 -6.43 -6.83
CA ARG A 63 0.82 -5.75 -7.63
C ARG A 63 0.26 -5.26 -8.95
N LEU A 64 -0.46 -6.12 -9.68
CA LEU A 64 -1.10 -5.76 -10.94
C LEU A 64 -2.08 -4.59 -10.75
N LYS A 65 -2.91 -4.67 -9.70
CA LYS A 65 -3.90 -3.64 -9.40
C LYS A 65 -3.26 -2.31 -9.03
N PHE A 66 -2.19 -2.35 -8.23
CA PHE A 66 -1.40 -1.16 -7.88
C PHE A 66 -0.75 -0.54 -9.12
N LYS A 67 -0.12 -1.34 -9.99
CA LYS A 67 0.45 -0.89 -11.27
C LYS A 67 -0.60 -0.17 -12.13
N ASN A 68 -1.83 -0.67 -12.14
CA ASN A 68 -2.94 -0.11 -12.92
C ASN A 68 -3.72 1.01 -12.20
N ALA A 69 -3.37 1.33 -10.96
CA ALA A 69 -4.09 2.34 -10.17
C ALA A 69 -3.80 3.77 -10.66
N GLY A 70 -2.60 4.00 -11.20
CA GLY A 70 -2.14 5.30 -11.66
C GLY A 70 -2.22 6.34 -10.54
N LYS A 71 -2.66 7.56 -10.87
CA LYS A 71 -2.74 8.69 -9.93
C LYS A 71 -3.73 8.50 -8.76
N ARG A 72 -4.57 7.44 -8.79
CA ARG A 72 -5.54 7.16 -7.73
C ARG A 72 -4.91 6.62 -6.44
N VAL A 73 -3.69 6.10 -6.52
CA VAL A 73 -2.97 5.58 -5.35
C VAL A 73 -1.68 6.36 -5.20
N ARG A 74 -1.63 7.22 -4.19
CA ARG A 74 -0.44 7.99 -3.82
C ARG A 74 0.09 7.58 -2.45
N THR A 75 -0.78 7.04 -1.61
CA THR A 75 -0.46 6.61 -0.25
C THR A 75 -0.79 5.14 -0.02
N ALA A 76 -0.24 4.56 1.05
CA ALA A 76 -0.60 3.23 1.52
C ALA A 76 -2.10 3.12 1.88
N GLU A 77 -2.71 4.19 2.38
CA GLU A 77 -4.14 4.24 2.65
C GLU A 77 -4.97 4.20 1.35
N ASP A 78 -4.53 4.90 0.30
CA ASP A 78 -5.15 4.78 -1.03
C ASP A 78 -5.01 3.35 -1.56
N PHE A 79 -3.85 2.73 -1.38
CA PHE A 79 -3.64 1.34 -1.77
C PHE A 79 -4.63 0.41 -1.06
N ILE A 80 -4.80 0.55 0.25
CA ILE A 80 -5.78 -0.21 1.02
C ILE A 80 -7.18 0.00 0.42
N LYS A 81 -7.61 1.26 0.30
CA LYS A 81 -8.94 1.63 -0.17
C LYS A 81 -9.26 1.14 -1.60
N TYR A 82 -8.35 1.37 -2.54
CA TYR A 82 -8.61 1.17 -3.97
C TYR A 82 -8.09 -0.18 -4.49
N CYS A 83 -7.06 -0.74 -3.88
CA CYS A 83 -6.45 -1.99 -4.31
C CYS A 83 -6.73 -3.15 -3.35
N GLY A 84 -6.44 -2.99 -2.06
CA GLY A 84 -6.39 -4.07 -1.08
C GLY A 84 -7.71 -4.49 -0.43
N SER A 85 -8.72 -3.62 -0.38
CA SER A 85 -9.93 -3.90 0.42
C SER A 85 -11.04 -4.62 -0.32
N LYS A 86 -11.24 -4.35 -1.62
CA LYS A 86 -12.40 -4.84 -2.38
C LYS A 86 -12.20 -4.89 -3.88
N SER A 87 -13.02 -5.69 -4.56
CA SER A 87 -13.10 -5.77 -6.01
C SER A 87 -13.58 -4.45 -6.60
N SER A 88 -12.85 -3.90 -7.55
CA SER A 88 -13.29 -2.70 -8.29
C SER A 88 -14.42 -3.01 -9.26
N ILE A 89 -14.60 -4.28 -9.64
CA ILE A 89 -15.62 -4.72 -10.59
C ILE A 89 -16.94 -5.00 -9.88
N THR A 90 -16.91 -5.71 -8.75
CA THR A 90 -18.11 -6.20 -8.06
C THR A 90 -18.41 -5.45 -6.75
N GLY A 91 -17.49 -4.64 -6.26
CA GLY A 91 -17.59 -3.97 -4.96
C GLY A 91 -17.42 -4.89 -3.73
N LYS A 92 -17.37 -6.22 -3.91
CA LYS A 92 -17.27 -7.18 -2.80
C LYS A 92 -15.92 -7.06 -2.08
N ALA A 93 -15.96 -7.04 -0.75
CA ALA A 93 -14.79 -7.02 0.10
C ALA A 93 -13.94 -8.29 -0.10
N TYR A 94 -12.62 -8.12 -0.05
CA TYR A 94 -11.70 -9.24 -0.01
C TYR A 94 -11.58 -9.77 1.41
N LEU A 95 -11.42 -11.09 1.53
CA LEU A 95 -11.22 -11.76 2.82
C LEU A 95 -9.90 -12.54 2.79
N ILE A 96 -9.34 -12.78 3.96
CA ILE A 96 -8.18 -13.64 4.16
C ILE A 96 -8.59 -14.69 5.17
N ARG A 97 -8.60 -15.95 4.76
CA ARG A 97 -8.76 -17.09 5.66
C ARG A 97 -7.38 -17.59 6.07
N LEU A 98 -7.10 -17.53 7.36
CA LEU A 98 -5.85 -17.94 7.97
C LEU A 98 -5.82 -19.47 8.15
N THR A 99 -4.66 -20.00 8.52
CA THR A 99 -4.45 -21.45 8.68
C THR A 99 -5.22 -22.05 9.85
N ASP A 100 -5.60 -21.24 10.83
CA ASP A 100 -6.46 -21.62 11.96
C ASP A 100 -7.96 -21.64 11.59
N GLY A 101 -8.31 -21.35 10.32
CA GLY A 101 -9.68 -21.27 9.82
C GLY A 101 -10.34 -19.90 10.02
N THR A 102 -9.72 -18.99 10.79
CA THR A 102 -10.26 -17.65 11.02
C THR A 102 -10.27 -16.85 9.73
N THR A 103 -11.40 -16.19 9.44
CA THR A 103 -11.53 -15.33 8.25
C THR A 103 -11.61 -13.87 8.66
N VAL A 104 -10.74 -13.03 8.10
CA VAL A 104 -10.68 -11.59 8.36
C VAL A 104 -10.89 -10.79 7.08
N LYS A 105 -11.40 -9.57 7.20
CA LYS A 105 -11.42 -8.63 6.07
C LYS A 105 -9.99 -8.21 5.72
N ALA A 106 -9.66 -8.23 4.43
CA ALA A 106 -8.33 -7.81 3.96
C ALA A 106 -8.00 -6.37 4.37
N GLU A 107 -8.99 -5.47 4.38
CA GLU A 107 -8.82 -4.10 4.87
C GLU A 107 -8.26 -4.04 6.29
N LEU A 108 -8.86 -4.79 7.22
CA LEU A 108 -8.43 -4.81 8.62
C LEU A 108 -7.03 -5.38 8.76
N PHE A 109 -6.74 -6.44 7.99
CA PHE A 109 -5.41 -7.02 7.91
C PHE A 109 -4.37 -5.99 7.47
N PHE A 110 -4.62 -5.26 6.38
CA PHE A 110 -3.67 -4.28 5.87
C PHE A 110 -3.50 -3.08 6.81
N ARG A 111 -4.57 -2.57 7.41
CA ARG A 111 -4.47 -1.48 8.40
C ARG A 111 -3.60 -1.88 9.59
N LYS A 112 -3.77 -3.11 10.09
CA LYS A 112 -2.91 -3.65 11.16
C LYS A 112 -1.45 -3.70 10.74
N LYS A 113 -1.16 -4.17 9.52
CA LYS A 113 0.21 -4.23 8.98
C LYS A 113 0.82 -2.85 8.76
N LEU A 114 0.02 -1.88 8.31
CA LEU A 114 0.46 -0.49 8.14
C LEU A 114 0.86 0.13 9.49
N LEU A 115 0.08 -0.13 10.56
CA LEU A 115 0.42 0.30 11.91
C LEU A 115 1.71 -0.34 12.43
N THR A 116 1.93 -1.63 12.15
CA THR A 116 3.20 -2.31 12.50
C THR A 116 4.37 -1.67 11.77
N PHE A 117 4.27 -1.45 10.46
CA PHE A 117 5.32 -0.78 9.69
C PHE A 117 5.71 0.58 10.27
N ALA A 118 4.72 1.40 10.67
CA ALA A 118 4.97 2.71 11.26
C ALA A 118 5.68 2.64 12.63
N LYS A 119 5.40 1.60 13.43
CA LYS A 119 6.09 1.37 14.71
C LYS A 119 7.54 0.94 14.49
N ASP A 120 7.79 0.11 13.49
CA ASP A 120 9.12 -0.40 13.17
C ASP A 120 9.97 0.64 12.43
N ASN A 121 9.36 1.71 11.92
CA ASN A 121 9.99 2.79 11.12
C ASN A 121 9.40 4.16 11.51
N PRO A 122 9.75 4.70 12.71
CA PRO A 122 9.23 5.99 13.19
C PRO A 122 9.49 7.15 12.23
#